data_AF-A0A7C3I7U2-F1
#
_entry.id   AF-A0A7C3I7U2-F1
#
_cell.length_a   1.000
_cell.length_b   1.000
_cell.length_c   1.000
_cell.angle_alpha   90.00
_cell.angle_beta   90.00
_cell.angle_gamma   90.00
#
_symmetry.space_group_name_H-M   'P 1'
#
loop_
_entity.id
_entity.type
_entity.pdbx_description
1 polymer ?
#
loop_
_entity_poly.entity_id
_entity_poly.type
_entity_poly.pdbx_seq_one_letter_code
_entity_poly.pdbx_strand_id
1 'polypeptide(L)'
;EKDVMNYVNMIIGIDAKNLGPDKLWTYQDPQTKKLVSIKIDEKFINSVEDRIGLKSNEQKQSFRTTVTKIYGQKMITDPNYNFMDNNTLVKAVTDVRLKSDIAGAGSLVGALSNRTNEDNQKLYSRMIDTMTGKLGYCRTCAEKTIEYFCTQDDSN
;
A
#
# COMPACT_ATOMS: atom_id res chain seq x y z
N GLU A 1 4.47 -8.65 -0.58
CA GLU A 1 3.60 -9.85 -0.43
C GLU A 1 2.29 -9.55 0.29
N LYS A 2 2.31 -9.20 1.59
CA LYS A 2 1.08 -8.94 2.38
C LYS A 2 0.13 -7.92 1.73
N ASP A 3 0.66 -6.81 1.21
CA ASP A 3 -0.18 -5.78 0.58
C ASP A 3 -0.84 -6.23 -0.73
N VAL A 4 -0.18 -7.11 -1.48
CA VAL A 4 -0.72 -7.67 -2.72
C VAL A 4 -1.88 -8.60 -2.38
N MET A 5 -1.71 -9.47 -1.38
CA MET A 5 -2.80 -10.31 -0.90
C MET A 5 -3.93 -9.51 -0.27
N ASN A 6 -3.64 -8.44 0.47
CA ASN A 6 -4.68 -7.53 0.97
C ASN A 6 -5.48 -6.90 -0.18
N TYR A 7 -4.82 -6.44 -1.24
CA TYR A 7 -5.49 -5.94 -2.43
C TYR A 7 -6.40 -7.02 -3.05
N VAL A 8 -5.87 -8.23 -3.29
CA VAL A 8 -6.65 -9.35 -3.84
C VAL A 8 -7.86 -9.65 -2.98
N ASN A 9 -7.69 -9.78 -1.66
CA ASN A 9 -8.78 -10.06 -0.73
C ASN A 9 -9.85 -8.95 -0.72
N MET A 10 -9.46 -7.69 -0.85
CA MET A 10 -10.42 -6.60 -1.00
C MET A 10 -11.19 -6.67 -2.33
N ILE A 11 -10.56 -7.09 -3.43
CA ILE A 11 -11.24 -7.36 -4.69
C ILE A 11 -12.27 -8.48 -4.53
N ILE A 12 -11.91 -9.60 -3.88
CA ILE A 12 -12.87 -10.69 -3.63
C ILE A 12 -14.03 -10.20 -2.75
N GLY A 13 -13.72 -9.40 -1.74
CA GLY A 13 -14.70 -8.86 -0.81
C GLY A 13 -15.68 -7.88 -1.44
N ILE A 14 -15.29 -7.12 -2.47
CA ILE A 14 -16.15 -6.07 -3.05
C ILE A 14 -17.45 -6.63 -3.66
N ASP A 15 -17.37 -7.85 -4.19
CA ASP A 15 -18.48 -8.58 -4.80
C ASP A 15 -19.27 -9.40 -3.75
N ALA A 16 -18.84 -9.41 -2.49
CA ALA A 16 -19.54 -10.12 -1.43
C ALA A 16 -20.88 -9.41 -1.16
N LYS A 17 -21.97 -10.08 -1.55
CA LYS A 17 -23.34 -9.65 -1.24
C LYS A 17 -23.44 -9.44 0.27
N ASN A 18 -23.72 -8.21 0.70
CA ASN A 18 -23.91 -7.75 2.09
C ASN A 18 -22.68 -7.20 2.84
N LEU A 19 -21.87 -6.37 2.18
CA LEU A 19 -21.03 -5.44 2.93
C LEU A 19 -21.93 -4.48 3.72
N GLY A 20 -21.80 -4.48 5.04
CA GLY A 20 -22.43 -3.48 5.90
C GLY A 20 -21.92 -2.07 5.59
N PRO A 21 -22.53 -1.03 6.18
CA PRO A 21 -22.10 0.36 5.98
C PRO A 21 -20.64 0.63 6.41
N ASP A 22 -20.08 -0.24 7.25
CA ASP A 22 -18.68 -0.21 7.70
C ASP A 22 -17.67 -0.79 6.69
N LYS A 23 -18.16 -1.45 5.63
CA LYS A 23 -17.37 -2.15 4.60
C LYS A 23 -16.40 -3.17 5.19
N LEU A 24 -16.76 -3.77 6.33
CA LEU A 24 -15.99 -4.88 6.91
C LEU A 24 -16.42 -6.19 6.26
N TRP A 25 -15.43 -6.93 5.77
CA TRP A 25 -15.61 -8.25 5.22
C TRP A 25 -14.84 -9.27 6.04
N THR A 26 -15.52 -10.30 6.52
CA THR A 26 -14.89 -11.41 7.22
C THR A 26 -14.90 -12.63 6.31
N TYR A 27 -13.72 -13.19 6.08
CA TYR A 27 -13.53 -14.37 5.25
C TYR A 27 -12.68 -15.40 5.99
N GLN A 28 -12.78 -16.66 5.58
CA GLN A 28 -11.87 -17.69 6.05
C GLN A 28 -10.60 -17.65 5.20
N ASP A 29 -9.48 -17.36 5.84
CA ASP A 29 -8.17 -17.40 5.20
C ASP A 29 -7.90 -18.84 4.69
N PRO A 30 -7.67 -19.02 3.39
CA PRO A 30 -7.48 -20.33 2.79
C PRO A 30 -6.19 -21.04 3.25
N GLN A 31 -5.16 -20.29 3.65
CA GLN A 31 -3.87 -20.80 4.13
C GLN A 31 -3.96 -21.19 5.61
N THR A 32 -4.48 -20.28 6.43
CA THR A 32 -4.45 -20.46 7.90
C THR A 32 -5.74 -21.08 8.45
N LYS A 33 -6.81 -21.16 7.65
CA LYS A 33 -8.17 -21.57 8.03
C LYS A 33 -8.82 -20.70 9.11
N LYS A 34 -8.20 -19.59 9.49
CA LYS A 34 -8.72 -18.65 10.49
C LYS A 34 -9.66 -17.65 9.84
N LEU A 35 -10.61 -17.14 10.62
CA LEU A 35 -11.43 -16.01 10.19
C LEU A 35 -10.59 -14.73 10.27
N VAL A 36 -10.53 -14.01 9.16
CA VAL A 36 -9.83 -12.74 9.03
C VAL A 36 -10.83 -11.68 8.60
N SER A 37 -10.85 -10.56 9.32
CA SER A 37 -11.67 -9.40 8.96
C SER A 37 -10.79 -8.36 8.27
N ILE A 38 -11.22 -7.89 7.10
CA ILE A 38 -10.57 -6.83 6.33
C ILE A 38 -11.58 -5.72 6.04
N LYS A 39 -11.15 -4.47 6.17
CA LYS A 39 -11.93 -3.31 5.74
C LYS A 39 -11.68 -3.07 4.26
N ILE A 40 -12.74 -3.02 3.47
CA ILE A 40 -12.64 -2.75 2.04
C ILE A 40 -12.43 -1.25 1.84
N ASP A 41 -11.25 -0.91 1.35
CA ASP A 41 -10.89 0.43 0.95
C ASP A 41 -10.94 0.57 -0.58
N GLU A 42 -12.10 0.99 -1.08
CA GLU A 42 -12.29 1.24 -2.51
C GLU A 42 -11.36 2.33 -3.07
N LYS A 43 -10.90 3.29 -2.25
CA LYS A 43 -9.95 4.31 -2.72
C LYS A 43 -8.58 3.70 -2.97
N PHE A 44 -8.14 2.83 -2.07
CA PHE A 44 -6.91 2.05 -2.24
C PHE A 44 -6.99 1.16 -3.48
N ILE A 45 -8.10 0.40 -3.63
CA ILE A 45 -8.33 -0.44 -4.81
C ILE A 45 -8.25 0.37 -6.11
N ASN A 46 -9.02 1.46 -6.18
CA ASN A 46 -9.05 2.31 -7.37
C ASN A 46 -7.66 2.91 -7.67
N SER A 47 -6.90 3.31 -6.65
CA SER A 47 -5.55 3.85 -6.83
C SER A 47 -4.58 2.82 -7.41
N VAL A 48 -4.70 1.54 -7.00
CA VAL A 48 -3.90 0.44 -7.55
C VAL A 48 -4.30 0.18 -9.01
N GLU A 49 -5.60 0.14 -9.30
CA GLU A 49 -6.10 -0.09 -10.66
C GLU A 49 -5.72 1.04 -11.63
N ASP A 50 -5.78 2.28 -11.16
CA ASP A 50 -5.33 3.45 -11.93
C ASP A 50 -3.82 3.36 -12.22
N ARG A 51 -3.01 2.86 -11.26
CA ARG A 51 -1.56 2.67 -11.43
C ARG A 51 -1.22 1.53 -12.40
N ILE A 52 -2.08 0.51 -12.50
CA ILE A 52 -2.01 -0.54 -13.54
C ILE A 52 -2.39 0.01 -14.92
N GLY A 53 -3.11 1.14 -14.98
CA GLY A 53 -3.54 1.80 -16.21
C GLY A 53 -4.98 1.50 -16.61
N LEU A 54 -5.81 0.98 -15.69
CA LEU A 54 -7.22 0.69 -15.93
C LEU A 54 -8.04 1.98 -15.76
N LYS A 55 -8.42 2.61 -16.87
CA LYS A 55 -9.05 3.95 -16.85
C LYS A 55 -10.58 3.89 -16.83
N SER A 56 -11.18 2.86 -17.42
CA SER A 56 -12.63 2.70 -17.47
C SER A 56 -13.14 1.71 -16.41
N ASN A 57 -14.39 1.90 -15.99
CA ASN A 57 -15.05 0.96 -15.08
C ASN A 57 -15.13 -0.47 -15.66
N GLU A 58 -15.27 -0.59 -16.99
CA GLU A 58 -15.29 -1.88 -17.67
C GLU A 58 -13.93 -2.58 -17.59
N GLN A 59 -12.83 -1.84 -17.81
CA GLN A 59 -11.47 -2.37 -17.65
C GLN A 59 -11.21 -2.82 -16.20
N LYS A 60 -11.63 -2.00 -15.23
CA LYS A 60 -11.54 -2.34 -13.80
C LYS A 60 -12.33 -3.60 -13.48
N GLN A 61 -13.59 -3.69 -13.91
CA GLN A 61 -14.43 -4.86 -13.66
C GLN A 61 -13.89 -6.14 -14.33
N SER A 62 -13.38 -6.03 -15.56
CA SER A 62 -12.76 -7.15 -16.28
C SER A 62 -11.50 -7.66 -15.57
N PHE A 63 -10.67 -6.73 -15.08
CA PHE A 63 -9.50 -7.07 -14.29
C PHE A 63 -9.87 -7.75 -12.96
N ARG A 64 -10.82 -7.19 -12.20
CA ARG A 64 -11.33 -7.77 -10.95
C ARG A 64 -11.85 -9.18 -11.16
N THR A 65 -12.66 -9.39 -12.20
CA THR A 65 -13.18 -10.72 -12.58
C THR A 65 -12.05 -11.72 -12.84
N THR A 66 -10.98 -11.27 -13.51
CA THR A 66 -9.80 -12.10 -13.78
C THR A 66 -9.07 -12.48 -12.49
N VAL A 67 -8.83 -11.52 -11.60
CA VAL A 67 -8.23 -11.76 -10.27
C VAL A 67 -9.06 -12.75 -9.47
N THR A 68 -10.39 -12.57 -9.41
CA THR A 68 -11.32 -13.47 -8.72
C THR A 68 -11.27 -14.90 -9.27
N LYS A 69 -11.21 -15.06 -10.59
CA LYS A 69 -11.07 -16.38 -11.23
C LYS A 69 -9.75 -17.06 -10.87
N ILE A 70 -8.64 -16.33 -10.98
CA ILE A 70 -7.30 -16.86 -10.62
C ILE A 70 -7.30 -17.28 -9.15
N TYR A 71 -7.81 -16.43 -8.27
CA TYR A 71 -7.91 -16.72 -6.84
C TYR A 71 -8.70 -18.01 -6.60
N GLY A 72 -9.92 -18.11 -7.12
CA GLY A 72 -10.76 -19.31 -6.95
C GLY A 72 -10.11 -20.60 -7.45
N GLN A 73 -9.40 -20.56 -8.59
CA GLN A 73 -8.69 -21.72 -9.13
C GLN A 73 -7.46 -22.09 -8.29
N LYS A 74 -6.68 -21.08 -7.87
CA LYS A 74 -5.45 -21.27 -7.10
C LYS A 74 -5.74 -21.74 -5.69
N MET A 75 -6.82 -21.29 -5.04
CA MET A 75 -7.16 -21.77 -3.70
C MET A 75 -7.46 -23.27 -3.62
N ILE A 76 -7.80 -23.90 -4.75
CA ILE A 76 -8.00 -25.36 -4.85
C ILE A 76 -6.68 -26.08 -5.17
N THR A 77 -5.86 -25.51 -6.05
CA THR A 77 -4.67 -26.18 -6.62
C THR A 77 -3.37 -25.86 -5.89
N ASP A 78 -3.26 -24.66 -5.32
CA ASP A 78 -2.12 -24.14 -4.58
C ASP A 78 -2.61 -23.09 -3.56
N PRO A 79 -2.97 -23.52 -2.33
CA PRO A 79 -3.42 -22.61 -1.28
C PRO A 79 -2.39 -21.53 -0.90
N ASN A 80 -1.09 -21.75 -1.21
CA ASN A 80 -0.01 -20.81 -0.87
C ASN A 80 0.24 -19.77 -1.98
N TYR A 81 -0.50 -19.81 -3.08
CA TYR A 81 -0.38 -18.85 -4.16
C TYR A 81 -0.68 -17.41 -3.70
N ASN A 82 0.22 -16.48 -3.99
CA ASN A 82 0.22 -15.13 -3.43
C ASN A 82 0.31 -13.98 -4.47
N PHE A 83 0.07 -14.26 -5.75
CA PHE A 83 0.07 -13.30 -6.87
C PHE A 83 1.39 -12.51 -7.07
N MET A 84 2.48 -12.92 -6.43
CA MET A 84 3.78 -12.24 -6.54
C MET A 84 4.46 -12.45 -7.91
N ASP A 85 3.98 -13.41 -8.70
CA ASP A 85 4.35 -13.63 -10.10
C ASP A 85 3.82 -12.55 -11.05
N ASN A 86 2.81 -11.78 -10.63
CA ASN A 86 2.29 -10.65 -11.40
C ASN A 86 3.07 -9.36 -11.08
N ASN A 87 4.21 -9.16 -11.75
CA ASN A 87 5.07 -7.99 -11.57
C ASN A 87 4.33 -6.63 -11.72
N THR A 88 3.34 -6.56 -12.61
CA THR A 88 2.55 -5.34 -12.83
C THR A 88 1.70 -5.01 -11.60
N LEU A 89 1.00 -6.01 -11.06
CA LEU A 89 0.21 -5.86 -9.84
C LEU A 89 1.09 -5.55 -8.64
N VAL A 90 2.20 -6.28 -8.47
CA VAL A 90 3.16 -6.06 -7.38
C VAL A 90 3.66 -4.61 -7.41
N LYS A 91 4.13 -4.14 -8.56
CA LYS A 91 4.61 -2.76 -8.73
C LYS A 91 3.54 -1.73 -8.40
N ALA A 92 2.32 -1.91 -8.91
CA ALA A 92 1.23 -0.97 -8.67
C ALA A 92 0.84 -0.87 -7.19
N VAL A 93 0.73 -2.02 -6.51
CA VAL A 93 0.42 -2.08 -5.07
C VAL A 93 1.53 -1.43 -4.25
N THR A 94 2.79 -1.73 -4.55
CA THR A 94 3.94 -1.15 -3.86
C THR A 94 4.00 0.36 -4.04
N ASP A 95 3.80 0.87 -5.26
CA ASP A 95 3.81 2.32 -5.54
C ASP A 95 2.74 3.07 -4.74
N VAL A 96 1.52 2.54 -4.67
CA VAL A 96 0.41 3.17 -3.93
C VAL A 96 0.69 3.17 -2.42
N ARG A 97 1.23 2.07 -1.88
CA ARG A 97 1.61 1.99 -0.46
C ARG A 97 2.73 2.96 -0.11
N LEU A 98 3.80 2.98 -0.90
CA LEU A 98 4.92 3.91 -0.70
C LEU A 98 4.45 5.36 -0.75
N LYS A 99 3.60 5.72 -1.72
CA LYS A 99 3.04 7.07 -1.81
C LYS A 99 2.20 7.42 -0.57
N SER A 100 1.38 6.49 -0.09
CA SER A 100 0.57 6.68 1.12
C SER A 100 1.43 6.83 2.38
N ASP A 101 2.49 6.03 2.52
CA ASP A 101 3.39 6.10 3.67
C ASP A 101 4.18 7.41 3.69
N ILE A 102 4.64 7.89 2.53
CA ILE A 102 5.30 9.19 2.39
C ILE A 102 4.31 10.33 2.68
N ALA A 103 3.10 10.29 2.14
CA ALA A 103 2.08 11.32 2.38
C ALA A 103 1.61 11.34 3.85
N GLY A 104 1.48 10.16 4.49
CA GLY A 104 1.21 10.04 5.93
C GLY A 104 2.36 10.56 6.79
N ALA A 105 3.61 10.39 6.32
CA ALA A 105 4.78 11.04 6.87
C ALA A 105 4.86 12.54 6.51
N GLY A 106 4.07 13.05 5.56
CA GLY A 106 4.01 14.46 5.15
C GLY A 106 3.50 15.41 6.24
N SER A 107 2.72 14.89 7.21
CA SER A 107 2.41 15.62 8.45
C SER A 107 3.66 15.95 9.27
N LEU A 108 4.78 15.28 8.99
CA LEU A 108 6.06 15.53 9.63
C LEU A 108 6.89 16.56 8.88
N VAL A 109 6.64 16.85 7.61
CA VAL A 109 7.42 17.81 6.82
C VAL A 109 7.10 19.25 7.28
N GLY A 110 5.81 19.57 7.47
CA GLY A 110 5.39 20.83 8.10
C GLY A 110 5.79 20.93 9.58
N ALA A 111 5.96 19.80 10.27
CA ALA A 111 6.55 19.77 11.59
C ALA A 111 8.06 20.09 11.50
N LEU A 112 8.83 19.38 10.69
CA LEU A 112 10.29 19.49 10.52
C LEU A 112 10.80 20.87 10.06
N SER A 113 9.96 21.69 9.41
CA SER A 113 10.29 23.09 9.08
C SER A 113 10.51 23.98 10.32
N ASN A 114 10.06 23.55 11.51
CA ASN A 114 10.30 24.24 12.77
C ASN A 114 11.42 23.56 13.58
N ARG A 115 12.69 23.81 13.19
CA ARG A 115 13.90 23.18 13.76
C ARG A 115 14.17 23.48 15.26
N THR A 116 13.34 24.29 15.90
CA THR A 116 13.38 24.63 17.34
C THR A 116 12.49 23.73 18.21
N ASN A 117 11.69 22.85 17.60
CA ASN A 117 10.86 21.90 18.33
C ASN A 117 11.62 20.58 18.55
N GLU A 118 11.74 20.18 19.82
CA GLU A 118 12.46 19.01 20.28
C GLU A 118 11.95 17.70 19.65
N ASP A 119 10.65 17.63 19.34
CA ASP A 119 10.04 16.46 18.70
C ASP A 119 10.44 16.33 17.21
N ASN A 120 10.69 17.46 16.55
CA ASN A 120 11.20 17.46 15.18
C ASN A 120 12.65 16.99 15.10
N GLN A 121 13.47 17.35 16.10
CA GLN A 121 14.84 16.86 16.18
C GLN A 121 14.88 15.35 16.43
N LYS A 122 14.02 14.84 17.32
CA LYS A 122 13.89 13.39 17.56
C LYS A 122 13.47 12.65 16.29
N LEU A 123 12.53 13.22 15.55
CA LEU A 123 12.06 12.63 14.31
C LEU A 123 13.14 12.64 13.22
N TYR A 124 13.81 13.76 13.02
CA TYR A 124 14.92 13.88 12.09
C TYR A 124 16.01 12.83 12.39
N SER A 125 16.36 12.68 13.67
CA SER A 125 17.31 11.64 14.11
C SER A 125 16.82 10.24 13.74
N ARG A 126 15.54 9.93 13.98
CA ARG A 126 14.96 8.61 13.65
C ARG A 126 14.93 8.33 12.14
N MET A 127 14.70 9.36 11.32
CA MET A 127 14.76 9.23 9.86
C MET A 127 16.19 8.92 9.40
N ILE A 128 17.18 9.65 9.93
CA ILE A 128 18.60 9.39 9.65
C ILE A 128 19.01 7.98 10.08
N ASP A 129 18.61 7.54 11.28
CA ASP A 129 18.93 6.20 11.78
C ASP A 129 18.30 5.09 10.92
N THR A 130 17.08 5.33 10.41
CA THR A 130 16.40 4.37 9.52
C THR A 130 17.07 4.32 8.15
N MET A 131 17.39 5.48 7.57
CA MET A 131 18.03 5.56 6.26
C MET A 131 19.44 4.97 6.28
N THR A 132 20.21 5.24 7.33
CA THR A 132 21.58 4.72 7.48
C THR A 132 21.59 3.25 7.92
N GLY A 133 20.82 2.90 8.95
CA GLY A 133 20.86 1.57 9.56
C GLY A 133 20.05 0.49 8.84
N LYS A 134 18.92 0.85 8.20
CA LYS A 134 18.05 -0.12 7.53
C LYS A 134 18.11 -0.04 6.01
N LEU A 135 18.31 1.15 5.46
CA LEU A 135 18.33 1.37 4.01
C LEU A 135 19.75 1.48 3.44
N GLY A 136 20.78 1.50 4.29
CA GLY A 136 22.19 1.50 3.87
C GLY A 136 22.68 2.80 3.24
N TYR A 137 21.96 3.91 3.44
CA TYR A 137 22.39 5.22 2.93
C TYR A 137 23.60 5.70 3.72
N CYS A 138 24.53 6.38 3.05
CA CYS A 138 25.53 7.16 3.76
C CYS A 138 24.84 8.31 4.51
N ARG A 139 25.38 8.75 5.66
CA ARG A 139 24.72 9.77 6.49
C ARG A 139 24.43 11.05 5.71
N THR A 140 25.43 11.59 5.01
CA THR A 140 25.28 12.78 4.16
C THR A 140 24.36 12.56 2.96
N CYS A 141 24.24 11.33 2.47
CA CYS A 141 23.29 10.95 1.42
C CYS A 141 21.85 11.04 1.96
N ALA A 142 21.61 10.46 3.14
CA ALA A 142 20.31 10.52 3.81
C ALA A 142 19.91 11.97 4.11
N GLU A 143 20.83 12.78 4.62
CA GLU A 143 20.60 14.21 4.90
C GLU A 143 20.20 14.99 3.65
N LYS A 144 20.93 14.85 2.54
CA LYS A 144 20.61 15.51 1.26
C LYS A 144 19.30 15.01 0.65
N THR A 145 19.00 13.72 0.78
CA THR A 145 17.73 13.16 0.30
C THR A 145 16.56 13.74 1.09
N ILE A 146 16.67 13.79 2.43
CA ILE A 146 15.65 14.42 3.28
C ILE A 146 15.49 15.89 2.91
N GLU A 147 16.60 16.64 2.79
CA GLU A 147 16.58 18.06 2.43
C GLU A 147 15.95 18.31 1.05
N TYR A 148 16.31 17.52 0.05
CA TYR A 148 15.69 17.59 -1.30
C TYR A 148 14.18 17.43 -1.23
N PHE A 149 13.68 16.44 -0.49
CA PHE A 149 12.24 16.23 -0.32
C PHE A 149 11.57 17.34 0.49
N CYS A 150 12.25 17.91 1.49
CA CYS A 150 11.73 19.04 2.25
C CYS A 150 11.62 20.33 1.41
N THR A 151 12.50 20.55 0.43
CA THR A 151 12.49 21.77 -0.40
C THR A 151 11.51 21.74 -1.58
N GLN A 152 10.99 20.57 -1.97
CA GLN A 152 10.04 20.47 -3.09
C GLN A 152 8.60 20.84 -2.74
N ASP A 153 8.21 20.79 -1.46
CA ASP A 153 6.87 21.17 -1.00
C ASP A 153 6.66 22.70 -1.01
N ASP A 154 7.71 23.52 -0.96
CA ASP A 154 7.61 24.99 -0.96
C ASP A 154 7.31 25.60 -2.35
N SER A 155 7.18 24.78 -3.40
CA SER A 155 6.97 25.24 -4.79
C SER A 155 5.58 24.95 -5.37
N ASN A 156 4.56 24.66 -4.56
CA ASN A 156 3.21 24.36 -5.03
C ASN A 156 2.11 25.16 -4.33
#